data_AF-A0A1V8RJR4-F1
#
_entry.id   AF-A0A1V8RJR4-F1
#
_cell.length_a   1.000
_cell.length_b   1.000
_cell.length_c   1.000
_cell.angle_alpha   90.00
_cell.angle_beta   90.00
_cell.angle_gamma   90.00
#
_symmetry.space_group_name_H-M   'P 1'
#
loop_
_entity.id
_entity.type
_entity.pdbx_description
1 polymer ?
#
loop_
_entity_poly.entity_id
_entity_poly.type
_entity_poly.pdbx_seq_one_letter_code
_entity_poly.pdbx_strand_id
1 'polypeptide(L)'
;MHQIAFASVAGLAFLRAPAVVTICTALFVILAPRYFRQEFFGYPAWWWIGLSPVAPISFDYVPLFPWFGVVLLGISAARIADRRDVLIRLSAYSPGSWSRPVRFVGRHGLPFYLLHQPVLIGAIWLFAHVWPSLSGP
;
A
#
# COMPACT_ATOMS: atom_id res chain seq x y z
N MET A 1 3.18 -9.08 6.94
CA MET A 1 4.51 -8.72 7.48
C MET A 1 5.68 -9.05 6.55
N HIS A 2 5.71 -10.21 5.89
CA HIS A 2 6.80 -10.59 4.98
C HIS A 2 7.07 -9.59 3.85
N GLN A 3 6.02 -9.04 3.21
CA GLN A 3 6.19 -8.08 2.12
C GLN A 3 6.84 -6.77 2.59
N ILE A 4 6.43 -6.22 3.73
CA ILE A 4 6.99 -4.96 4.24
C ILE A 4 8.46 -5.15 4.60
N ALA A 5 8.79 -6.26 5.27
CA ALA A 5 10.17 -6.61 5.60
C ALA A 5 11.03 -6.76 4.34
N PHE A 6 10.55 -7.51 3.34
CA PHE A 6 11.21 -7.66 2.06
C PHE A 6 11.39 -6.31 1.36
N ALA A 7 10.32 -5.52 1.23
CA ALA A 7 10.35 -4.24 0.53
C ALA A 7 11.30 -3.25 1.19
N SER A 8 11.38 -3.27 2.52
CA SER A 8 12.30 -2.42 3.29
C SER A 8 13.75 -2.80 3.00
N VAL A 9 14.09 -4.09 3.06
CA VAL A 9 15.46 -4.58 2.82
C VAL A 9 15.84 -4.45 1.34
N ALA A 10 15.01 -4.96 0.43
CA ALA A 10 15.25 -4.91 -1.00
C ALA A 10 15.27 -3.47 -1.52
N GLY A 11 14.43 -2.59 -0.98
CA GLY A 11 14.40 -1.17 -1.33
C GLY A 11 15.73 -0.45 -1.07
N LEU A 12 16.51 -0.86 -0.05
CA LEU A 12 17.82 -0.28 0.24
C LEU A 12 18.78 -0.38 -0.96
N ALA A 13 18.73 -1.49 -1.71
CA ALA A 13 19.55 -1.67 -2.91
C ALA A 13 19.25 -0.62 -3.99
N PHE A 14 18.01 -0.13 -4.04
CA PHE A 14 17.56 0.86 -5.03
C PHE A 14 17.73 2.31 -4.58
N LEU A 15 18.07 2.57 -3.32
CA LEU A 15 18.32 3.93 -2.83
C LEU A 15 19.50 4.60 -3.55
N ARG A 16 20.53 3.83 -3.89
CA ARG A 16 21.73 4.33 -4.60
C ARG A 16 21.60 4.23 -6.12
N ALA A 17 20.70 3.38 -6.62
CA ALA A 17 20.52 3.14 -8.05
C ALA A 17 20.02 4.40 -8.80
N PRO A 18 20.33 4.56 -10.11
CA PRO A 18 19.76 5.62 -10.92
C PRO A 18 18.23 5.52 -11.00
N ALA A 19 17.54 6.67 -10.95
CA ALA A 19 16.08 6.70 -10.98
C ALA A 19 15.47 5.96 -12.18
N VAL A 20 16.12 6.01 -13.35
CA VAL A 20 15.67 5.29 -14.55
C VAL A 20 15.68 3.78 -14.33
N VAL A 21 16.75 3.22 -13.75
CA VAL A 21 16.85 1.78 -13.44
C VAL A 21 15.76 1.36 -12.46
N THR A 22 15.54 2.17 -11.42
CA THR A 22 14.50 1.92 -10.42
C THR A 22 13.09 1.98 -11.03
N ILE A 23 12.82 2.93 -11.93
CA ILE A 23 11.54 3.04 -12.66
C ILE A 23 11.34 1.84 -13.58
N CYS A 24 12.34 1.45 -14.37
CA CYS A 24 12.24 0.28 -15.25
C CYS A 24 11.94 -1.00 -14.44
N THR A 25 12.62 -1.16 -13.31
CA THR A 25 12.36 -2.29 -12.39
C THR A 25 10.96 -2.22 -11.81
N ALA A 26 10.50 -1.03 -11.41
CA ALA A 26 9.15 -0.83 -10.90
C ALA A 26 8.08 -1.22 -11.93
N LEU A 27 8.25 -0.77 -13.18
CA LEU A 27 7.35 -1.11 -14.28
C LEU A 27 7.33 -2.61 -14.54
N PHE A 28 8.48 -3.27 -14.53
CA PHE A 28 8.56 -4.73 -14.63
C PHE A 28 7.77 -5.42 -13.50
N VAL A 29 7.95 -5.01 -12.24
CA VAL A 29 7.23 -5.58 -11.10
C VAL A 29 5.72 -5.30 -11.17
N ILE A 30 5.30 -4.17 -11.70
CA ILE A 30 3.87 -3.87 -11.85
C ILE A 30 3.24 -4.69 -12.97
N LEU A 31 3.97 -4.90 -14.08
CA LEU A 31 3.44 -5.56 -15.27
C LEU A 31 3.59 -7.08 -15.24
N ALA A 32 4.55 -7.62 -14.50
CA ALA A 32 4.82 -9.06 -14.45
C ALA A 32 3.58 -9.92 -14.12
N PRO A 33 2.67 -9.55 -13.19
CA PRO A 33 1.45 -10.30 -12.92
C PRO A 33 0.47 -10.42 -14.08
N ARG A 34 0.65 -9.66 -15.17
CA ARG A 34 -0.19 -9.77 -16.37
C ARG A 34 0.31 -10.85 -17.32
N TYR A 35 1.60 -11.18 -17.28
CA TYR A 35 2.24 -12.08 -18.24
C TYR A 35 2.68 -13.42 -17.63
N PHE A 36 2.98 -13.45 -16.33
CA PHE A 36 3.62 -14.60 -15.67
C PHE A 36 2.70 -15.36 -14.70
N ARG A 37 1.38 -15.32 -14.90
CA ARG A 37 0.46 -16.15 -14.10
C ARG A 37 0.57 -17.60 -14.56
N GLN A 38 1.09 -18.46 -13.68
CA GLN A 38 1.35 -19.87 -13.95
C GLN A 38 0.84 -20.71 -12.78
N GLU A 39 0.39 -21.93 -13.05
CA GLU A 39 -0.11 -22.86 -12.02
C GLU A 39 0.92 -23.18 -10.94
N PHE A 40 2.22 -23.14 -11.29
CA PHE A 40 3.32 -23.30 -10.35
C PHE A 40 3.28 -22.29 -9.18
N PHE A 41 2.77 -21.07 -9.42
CA PHE A 41 2.63 -20.05 -8.37
C PHE A 41 1.36 -20.23 -7.52
N GLY A 42 0.56 -21.28 -7.78
CA GLY A 42 -0.66 -21.61 -7.05
C GLY A 42 -0.42 -22.25 -5.68
N TYR A 43 0.78 -22.76 -5.38
CA TYR A 43 1.06 -23.38 -4.08
C TYR A 43 1.19 -22.34 -2.95
N PRO A 44 0.78 -22.68 -1.70
CA PRO A 44 0.78 -21.74 -0.57
C PRO A 44 2.11 -21.05 -0.29
N ALA A 45 3.23 -21.74 -0.48
CA ALA A 45 4.57 -21.19 -0.28
C ALA A 45 4.90 -20.02 -1.23
N TRP A 46 4.21 -19.91 -2.37
CA TRP A 46 4.45 -18.90 -3.40
C TRP A 46 3.41 -17.77 -3.39
N TRP A 47 2.37 -17.86 -2.56
CA TRP A 47 1.31 -16.85 -2.54
C TRP A 47 1.83 -15.45 -2.25
N TRP A 48 2.85 -15.29 -1.42
CA TRP A 48 3.41 -13.96 -1.12
C TRP A 48 4.05 -13.27 -2.33
N ILE A 49 4.34 -13.98 -3.43
CA ILE A 49 4.84 -13.39 -4.68
C ILE A 49 3.73 -12.61 -5.40
N GLY A 50 2.49 -13.12 -5.44
CA GLY A 50 1.39 -12.45 -6.16
C GLY A 50 1.27 -12.82 -7.65
N LEU A 51 1.91 -13.90 -8.08
CA LEU A 51 1.76 -14.46 -9.43
C LEU A 51 0.79 -15.67 -9.46
N SER A 52 0.16 -15.98 -8.33
CA SER A 52 -0.83 -17.06 -8.23
C SER A 52 -2.03 -16.78 -9.14
N PRO A 53 -2.51 -17.77 -9.92
CA PRO A 53 -3.74 -17.64 -10.69
C PRO A 53 -4.98 -17.52 -9.78
N VAL A 54 -4.92 -18.08 -8.57
CA VAL A 54 -5.98 -17.98 -7.55
C VAL A 54 -5.48 -17.12 -6.41
N ALA A 55 -6.09 -15.95 -6.22
CA ALA A 55 -5.76 -15.08 -5.10
C ALA A 55 -6.31 -15.67 -3.79
N PRO A 56 -5.51 -15.78 -2.73
CA PRO A 56 -6.02 -16.18 -1.42
C PRO A 56 -7.03 -15.15 -0.91
N ILE A 57 -8.14 -15.62 -0.34
CA ILE A 57 -9.18 -14.76 0.25
C ILE A 57 -8.66 -14.30 1.62
N SER A 58 -7.99 -13.15 1.64
CA SER A 58 -7.57 -12.49 2.87
C SER A 58 -7.60 -10.97 2.68
N PHE A 59 -8.20 -10.28 3.65
CA PHE A 59 -8.40 -8.83 3.62
C PHE A 59 -7.09 -8.05 3.64
N ASP A 60 -6.02 -8.61 4.21
CA ASP A 60 -4.71 -7.97 4.34
C ASP A 60 -3.65 -8.62 3.43
N TYR A 61 -4.08 -9.25 2.34
CA TYR A 61 -3.17 -9.88 1.40
C TYR A 61 -2.49 -8.84 0.50
N VAL A 62 -1.21 -8.56 0.81
CA VAL A 62 -0.34 -7.64 0.05
C VAL A 62 0.86 -8.41 -0.50
N PRO A 63 0.77 -8.98 -1.71
CA PRO A 63 1.88 -9.71 -2.33
C PRO A 63 3.01 -8.79 -2.80
N LEU A 64 4.15 -9.38 -3.16
CA LEU A 64 5.29 -8.66 -3.72
C LEU A 64 4.93 -7.97 -5.04
N PHE A 65 4.36 -8.70 -5.99
CA PHE A 65 3.87 -8.14 -7.24
C PHE A 65 2.38 -7.83 -7.10
N PRO A 66 1.90 -6.62 -7.46
CA PRO A 66 2.64 -5.48 -8.02
C PRO A 66 3.18 -4.49 -6.97
N TRP A 67 2.89 -4.69 -5.68
CA TRP A 67 3.05 -3.67 -4.63
C TRP A 67 4.49 -3.21 -4.41
N PHE A 68 5.49 -4.09 -4.55
CA PHE A 68 6.89 -3.69 -4.48
C PHE A 68 7.26 -2.69 -5.57
N GLY A 69 6.64 -2.77 -6.75
CA GLY A 69 6.81 -1.78 -7.80
C GLY A 69 6.33 -0.39 -7.38
N VAL A 70 5.23 -0.30 -6.62
CA VAL A 70 4.76 0.98 -6.04
C VAL A 70 5.80 1.56 -5.07
N VAL A 71 6.43 0.72 -4.24
CA VAL A 71 7.53 1.13 -3.36
C VAL A 71 8.72 1.68 -4.17
N LEU A 72 9.12 0.98 -5.24
CA LEU A 72 10.20 1.43 -6.13
C LEU A 72 9.87 2.75 -6.85
N LEU A 73 8.61 2.97 -7.25
CA LEU A 73 8.18 4.26 -7.79
C LEU A 73 8.30 5.38 -6.74
N GLY A 74 7.94 5.11 -5.49
CA GLY A 74 8.13 6.05 -4.38
C GLY A 74 9.60 6.43 -4.17
N ILE A 75 10.50 5.43 -4.17
CA ILE A 75 11.96 5.65 -4.08
C ILE A 75 12.45 6.50 -5.27
N SER A 76 11.99 6.20 -6.48
CA SER A 76 12.37 6.94 -7.68
C SER A 76 11.88 8.39 -7.64
N ALA A 77 10.63 8.61 -7.21
CA ALA A 77 10.05 9.93 -7.05
C ALA A 77 10.81 10.76 -6.00
N ALA A 78 11.14 10.16 -4.84
CA ALA A 78 11.94 10.81 -3.81
C ALA A 78 13.32 11.23 -4.34
N ARG A 79 13.99 10.36 -5.10
CA ARG A 79 15.28 10.67 -5.71
C ARG A 79 15.22 11.78 -6.76
N ILE A 80 14.16 11.82 -7.57
CA ILE A 80 13.94 12.91 -8.54
C ILE A 80 13.65 14.22 -7.83
N ALA A 81 12.84 14.18 -6.77
CA ALA A 81 12.51 15.35 -5.96
C ALA A 81 13.76 15.91 -5.24
N ASP A 82 14.61 15.05 -4.72
CA ASP A 82 15.88 15.40 -4.07
C ASP A 82 16.82 16.12 -5.06
N ARG A 83 17.01 15.55 -6.26
CA ARG A 83 17.83 16.15 -7.33
C ARG A 83 17.32 17.50 -7.85
N ARG A 84 16.07 17.85 -7.60
CA ARG A 84 15.44 19.11 -8.03
C ARG A 84 15.23 20.09 -6.87
N ASP A 85 15.84 19.83 -5.72
CA ASP A 85 15.68 20.59 -4.47
C ASP A 85 14.22 20.74 -4.00
N VAL A 86 13.32 19.88 -4.50
CA VAL A 86 11.89 19.95 -4.19
C VAL A 86 11.67 19.62 -2.72
N LEU A 87 12.41 18.64 -2.17
CA LEU A 87 12.33 18.28 -0.76
C LEU A 87 12.74 19.43 0.16
N ILE A 88 13.79 20.18 -0.22
CA ILE A 88 14.25 21.36 0.52
C ILE A 88 13.17 22.43 0.51
N ARG A 89 12.60 22.74 -0.66
CA ARG A 89 11.49 23.71 -0.79
C ARG A 89 10.26 23.29 0.02
N LEU A 90 9.94 22.00 0.03
CA LEU A 90 8.84 21.45 0.83
C LEU A 90 9.12 21.54 2.33
N SER A 91 10.37 21.36 2.75
CA SER A 91 10.75 21.47 4.16
C SER A 91 10.71 22.91 4.67
N ALA A 92 10.97 23.88 3.80
CA ALA A 92 10.83 25.30 4.11
C ALA A 92 9.36 25.77 4.16
N TYR A 93 8.43 24.98 3.63
CA TYR A 93 7.01 25.29 3.67
C TYR A 93 6.43 24.97 5.06
N SER A 94 5.93 25.99 5.76
CA SER A 94 5.21 25.81 7.01
C SER A 94 3.70 25.72 6.75
N PRO A 95 3.07 24.55 6.94
CA PRO A 95 1.64 24.41 6.73
C PRO A 95 0.87 25.27 7.74
N GLY A 96 -0.04 26.10 7.24
CA GLY A 96 -0.91 26.97 8.05
C GLY A 96 -1.78 26.20 9.06
N SER A 97 -2.54 26.92 9.89
CA SER A 97 -3.36 26.35 10.97
C SER A 97 -4.36 25.27 10.50
N TRP A 98 -4.82 25.35 9.25
CA TRP A 98 -5.67 24.35 8.58
C TRP A 98 -5.10 22.91 8.61
N SER A 99 -3.78 22.76 8.65
CA SER A 99 -3.12 21.45 8.66
C SER A 99 -3.06 20.79 10.05
N ARG A 100 -3.45 21.50 11.12
CA ARG A 100 -3.46 20.96 12.50
C ARG A 100 -4.30 19.69 12.65
N PRO A 101 -5.56 19.61 12.19
CA PRO A 101 -6.35 18.39 12.24
C PRO A 101 -5.70 17.24 11.46
N VAL A 102 -5.15 17.51 10.27
CA VAL A 102 -4.48 16.48 9.45
C VAL A 102 -3.24 15.94 10.17
N ARG A 103 -2.43 16.82 10.77
CA ARG A 103 -1.27 16.42 11.60
C ARG A 103 -1.69 15.63 12.84
N PHE A 104 -2.81 15.98 13.47
CA PHE A 104 -3.33 15.26 14.63
C PHE A 104 -3.74 13.83 14.28
N VAL A 105 -4.52 13.65 13.20
CA VAL A 105 -4.95 12.33 12.73
C VAL A 105 -3.74 11.48 12.31
N GLY A 106 -2.78 12.06 11.58
CA GLY A 106 -1.55 11.37 11.19
C GLY A 106 -0.72 10.88 12.38
N ARG A 107 -0.64 11.66 13.47
CA ARG A 107 0.08 11.27 14.70
C ARG A 107 -0.64 10.20 15.52
N HIS A 108 -1.98 10.12 15.42
CA HIS A 108 -2.81 9.14 16.12
C HIS A 108 -3.35 8.06 15.16
N GLY A 109 -2.61 7.76 14.10
CA GLY A 109 -3.03 6.78 13.09
C GLY A 109 -3.32 5.39 13.67
N LEU A 110 -2.55 4.95 14.67
CA LEU A 110 -2.75 3.64 15.30
C LEU A 110 -4.08 3.55 16.09
N PRO A 111 -4.36 4.44 17.05
CA PRO A 111 -5.68 4.51 17.70
C PRO A 111 -6.82 4.63 16.70
N PHE A 112 -6.66 5.47 15.67
CA PHE A 112 -7.68 5.66 14.64
C PHE A 112 -7.95 4.38 13.85
N TYR A 113 -6.90 3.68 13.43
CA TYR A 113 -6.99 2.41 12.70
C TYR A 113 -7.70 1.32 13.52
N LEU A 114 -7.34 1.21 14.80
CA LEU A 114 -7.93 0.22 15.72
C LEU A 114 -9.39 0.53 16.04
N LEU A 115 -9.75 1.81 16.18
CA LEU A 115 -11.11 2.22 16.52
C LEU A 115 -12.07 2.13 15.33
N HIS A 116 -11.58 2.32 14.11
CA HIS A 116 -12.42 2.35 12.92
C HIS A 116 -13.13 1.02 12.65
N GLN A 117 -12.45 -0.13 12.84
CA GLN A 117 -13.05 -1.45 12.61
C GLN A 117 -14.28 -1.72 13.52
N PRO A 118 -14.20 -1.65 14.86
CA PRO A 118 -15.36 -1.88 15.73
C PRO A 118 -16.46 -0.82 15.54
N VAL A 119 -16.09 0.43 15.24
CA VAL A 119 -17.08 1.49 14.95
C VAL A 119 -17.87 1.19 13.69
N LEU A 120 -17.21 0.80 12.59
CA LEU A 120 -17.89 0.41 11.36
C LEU A 120 -18.78 -0.82 11.56
N ILE A 121 -18.28 -1.85 12.24
CA ILE A 121 -19.05 -3.06 12.52
C ILE A 121 -20.28 -2.71 13.37
N GLY A 122 -20.11 -1.91 14.42
CA GLY A 122 -21.21 -1.45 15.27
C GLY A 122 -22.23 -0.60 14.50
N ALA A 123 -21.78 0.29 13.63
CA ALA A 123 -22.66 1.11 12.80
C ALA A 123 -23.47 0.27 11.80
N ILE A 124 -22.83 -0.69 11.11
CA ILE A 124 -23.51 -1.62 10.20
C ILE A 124 -24.49 -2.49 10.98
N TRP A 125 -24.12 -2.97 12.17
CA TRP A 125 -24.98 -3.80 13.02
C TRP A 125 -26.24 -3.03 13.47
N LEU A 126 -26.08 -1.79 13.95
CA LEU A 126 -27.19 -0.91 14.30
C LEU A 126 -28.08 -0.61 13.08
N PHE A 127 -27.46 -0.30 11.94
CA PHE A 127 -28.18 -0.05 10.69
C PHE A 127 -29.01 -1.27 10.26
N ALA A 128 -28.44 -2.48 10.34
CA ALA A 128 -29.14 -3.71 10.01
C ALA A 128 -30.32 -4.04 10.94
N HIS A 129 -30.32 -3.53 12.19
CA HIS A 129 -31.44 -3.69 13.13
C HIS A 129 -32.53 -2.65 12.92
N VAL A 130 -32.17 -1.45 12.48
CA VAL A 130 -33.12 -0.34 12.27
C VAL A 130 -33.74 -0.41 10.87
N TRP A 131 -33.03 -0.95 9.89
CA TRP A 131 -33.55 -1.18 8.55
C TRP A 131 -34.44 -2.43 8.56
N PRO A 132 -35.76 -2.32 8.37
CA PRO A 132 -36.60 -3.49 8.23
C PRO A 132 -36.08 -4.28 7.02
N SER A 133 -35.79 -5.57 7.21
CA SER A 133 -35.75 -6.44 6.05
C SER A 133 -37.11 -6.28 5.37
N LEU A 134 -37.13 -5.79 4.14
CA LEU A 134 -38.28 -5.93 3.27
C LEU A 134 -38.45 -7.44 3.14
N SER A 135 -39.29 -8.01 4.00
CA SER A 135 -39.86 -9.33 3.82
C SER A 135 -40.66 -9.24 2.53
N GLY A 136 -39.97 -9.52 1.42
CA GLY A 136 -40.60 -9.81 0.15
C GLY A 136 -41.44 -11.08 0.28
N PRO A 137 -42.55 -11.15 -0.49
CA PRO A 137 -43.62 -12.14 -0.33
C PRO A 137 -43.17 -13.60 -0.49
#